data_AF-A0A1B8NUR9-F1
#
_entry.id   AF-A0A1B8NUR9-F1
#
_cell.length_a   1.000
_cell.length_b   1.000
_cell.length_c   1.000
_cell.angle_alpha   90.00
_cell.angle_beta   90.00
_cell.angle_gamma   90.00
#
_symmetry.space_group_name_H-M   'P 1'
#
loop_
_entity.id
_entity.type
_entity.pdbx_description
1 polymer ?
#
loop_
_entity_poly.entity_id
_entity_poly.type
_entity_poly.pdbx_seq_one_letter_code
_entity_poly.pdbx_strand_id
1 'polypeptide(L)' 'MLTLFGAPGEGFFAAYWDGDAPADWPRREALFQLYPLLNHLLLFGGAYRSGVERALSRVEAG' A
#
# COMPACT_ATOMS: atom_id res chain seq x y z
N MET A 1 -4.66 2.17 1.89
CA MET A 1 -5.47 2.25 3.13
C MET A 1 -5.95 0.86 3.53
N LEU A 2 -6.74 0.20 2.66
CA LEU A 2 -7.32 -1.14 2.91
C LEU A 2 -6.30 -2.25 3.21
N THR A 3 -5.01 -2.00 3.06
CA THR A 3 -3.90 -2.93 3.34
C THR A 3 -2.71 -2.24 4.01
N LEU A 4 -2.90 -0.99 4.47
CA LEU A 4 -1.84 -0.17 5.07
C LEU A 4 -2.14 0.17 6.54
N PHE A 5 -3.40 0.46 6.87
CA PHE A 5 -3.86 0.71 8.24
C PHE A 5 -5.13 -0.10 8.48
N GLY A 6 -4.94 -1.33 8.96
CA GLY A 6 -5.99 -2.34 8.99
C GLY A 6 -6.32 -2.89 7.60
N ALA A 7 -7.24 -3.85 7.56
CA ALA A 7 -7.74 -4.44 6.33
C ALA A 7 -9.18 -4.95 6.47
N PRO A 8 -10.00 -4.86 5.41
CA PRO A 8 -11.22 -5.64 5.29
C PRO A 8 -10.94 -7.14 5.36
N GLY A 9 -11.96 -7.94 5.69
CA GLY A 9 -11.84 -9.40 5.65
C GLY A 9 -11.66 -9.95 4.23
N GLU A 10 -11.21 -11.21 4.12
CA GLU A 10 -10.88 -11.86 2.85
C GLU A 10 -12.01 -11.83 1.82
N GLY A 11 -13.26 -11.96 2.25
CA GLY A 11 -14.44 -11.92 1.37
C GLY A 11 -14.56 -10.61 0.57
N PHE A 12 -14.07 -9.48 1.10
CA PHE A 12 -14.02 -8.22 0.36
C PHE A 12 -13.08 -8.33 -0.84
N PHE A 13 -11.86 -8.83 -0.64
CA PHE A 13 -10.86 -8.92 -1.70
C PHE A 13 -11.20 -9.99 -2.73
N ALA A 14 -11.80 -11.10 -2.32
CA ALA A 14 -12.31 -12.12 -3.24
C ALA A 14 -13.37 -11.53 -4.18
N ALA A 15 -14.36 -10.80 -3.63
CA ALA A 15 -15.40 -10.16 -4.43
C ALA A 15 -14.89 -8.95 -5.24
N TYR A 16 -13.89 -8.22 -4.74
CA TYR A 16 -13.30 -7.08 -5.44
C TYR A 16 -12.55 -7.52 -6.70
N TRP A 17 -11.81 -8.62 -6.60
CA TRP A 17 -11.04 -9.11 -7.73
C TRP A 17 -11.89 -9.87 -8.75
N ASP A 18 -12.87 -10.67 -8.31
CA ASP A 18 -13.84 -11.44 -9.12
C ASP A 18 -13.38 -11.68 -10.57
N GLY A 19 -12.23 -12.34 -10.70
CA GLY A 19 -11.36 -12.26 -11.88
C GLY A 19 -9.89 -12.15 -11.48
N ASP A 20 -9.03 -11.80 -12.45
CA ASP A 20 -7.58 -11.78 -12.27
C ASP A 20 -7.08 -10.41 -11.80
N ALA A 21 -6.49 -10.38 -10.60
CA ALA A 21 -5.68 -9.25 -10.16
C ALA A 21 -4.48 -9.05 -11.10
N PRO A 22 -4.01 -7.80 -11.29
CA PRO A 22 -2.78 -7.56 -12.05
C PRO A 22 -1.59 -8.34 -11.48
N ALA A 23 -0.79 -8.96 -12.35
CA ALA A 23 0.36 -9.75 -11.94
C ALA A 23 1.40 -8.94 -11.13
N ASP A 24 1.45 -7.63 -11.34
CA ASP A 24 2.31 -6.67 -10.63
C ASP A 24 1.58 -5.93 -9.50
N TRP A 25 0.45 -6.46 -9.02
CA TRP A 25 -0.35 -5.83 -7.96
C TRP A 25 0.47 -5.46 -6.72
N PRO A 26 1.37 -6.32 -6.17
CA PRO A 26 2.17 -5.95 -5.00
C PRO A 26 2.99 -4.67 -5.19
N ARG A 27 3.49 -4.43 -6.41
CA ARG A 27 4.24 -3.22 -6.76
C ARG A 27 3.31 -2.01 -6.86
N ARG A 28 2.14 -2.18 -7.51
CA ARG A 28 1.12 -1.11 -7.63
C ARG A 28 0.55 -0.72 -6.27
N GLU A 29 0.32 -1.69 -5.40
CA GLU A 29 -0.11 -1.46 -4.04
C GLU A 29 0.90 -0.61 -3.28
N ALA A 30 2.19 -0.97 -3.32
CA ALA A 30 3.25 -0.17 -2.71
C ALA A 30 3.28 1.27 -3.28
N LEU A 31 3.11 1.43 -4.59
CA LEU A 31 3.01 2.74 -5.24
C LEU A 31 1.82 3.55 -4.70
N PHE A 32 0.65 2.94 -4.59
CA PHE A 32 -0.55 3.60 -4.05
C PHE A 32 -0.45 3.89 -2.56
N GLN A 33 0.34 3.12 -1.80
CA GLN A 33 0.60 3.36 -0.38
C GLN A 33 1.55 4.54 -0.13
N LEU A 34 2.37 4.96 -1.11
CA LEU A 34 3.29 6.09 -0.94
C LEU A 34 2.55 7.40 -0.63
N TYR A 35 1.46 7.71 -1.32
CA TYR A 35 0.70 8.94 -1.07
C TYR A 35 0.20 9.05 0.39
N PRO A 36 -0.57 8.10 0.94
CA PRO A 36 -1.01 8.19 2.33
C PRO A 36 0.16 8.16 3.31
N LEU A 37 1.23 7.41 3.05
CA LEU A 37 2.43 7.40 3.91
C LEU A 37 3.14 8.76 3.96
N LEU A 38 3.32 9.42 2.81
CA LEU A 38 3.88 10.76 2.73
C LEU A 38 2.97 11.78 3.42
N ASN A 39 1.65 11.66 3.23
CA ASN A 39 0.68 12.50 3.93
C ASN A 39 0.76 12.30 5.45
N HIS A 40 0.91 11.07 5.93
CA HIS A 40 1.04 10.79 7.37
C HIS A 40 2.40 11.23 7.93
N LEU A 41 3.47 11.13 7.14
CA LEU A 41 4.76 11.70 7.51
C LEU A 41 4.67 13.22 7.67
N LEU A 42 3.97 13.90 6.76
CA LEU A 42 3.74 15.35 6.84
C LEU A 42 2.89 15.73 8.07
N LEU A 43 1.78 15.01 8.31
CA LEU A 43 0.80 15.39 9.33
C LEU A 43 1.15 14.91 10.74
N PHE A 44 1.82 13.76 10.88
CA PHE A 44 2.03 13.07 12.15
C PHE A 44 3.51 12.79 12.46
N GLY A 45 4.41 13.13 11.55
CA GLY A 45 5.85 13.16 11.80
C GLY A 45 6.59 11.86 11.57
N GLY A 46 7.82 11.81 12.10
CA GLY A 46 8.88 10.89 11.68
C GLY A 46 8.59 9.39 11.84
N ALA A 47 7.60 9.00 12.65
CA ALA A 47 7.21 7.60 12.81
C ALA A 47 6.85 6.92 11.48
N TYR A 48 6.36 7.70 10.49
CA TYR A 48 5.94 7.18 9.18
C TYR A 48 7.07 7.11 8.15
N ARG A 49 8.27 7.65 8.44
CA ARG A 49 9.42 7.66 7.51
C ARG A 49 9.79 6.26 7.05
N SER A 50 9.92 5.32 7.99
CA SER A 50 10.30 3.93 7.64
C SER A 50 9.26 3.24 6.75
N GLY A 51 7.99 3.63 6.87
CA GLY A 51 6.94 3.15 5.98
C GLY A 51 7.13 3.63 4.54
N VAL A 52 7.44 4.93 4.37
CA VAL A 52 7.76 5.52 3.05
C VAL A 52 8.94 4.81 2.41
N GLU A 53 10.03 4.62 3.14
CA GLU A 53 11.25 3.97 2.64
C GLU A 53 11.00 2.53 2.16
N ARG A 54 10.21 1.75 2.93
CA ARG A 54 9.84 0.38 2.55
C ARG A 54 8.95 0.35 1.31
N ALA A 55 7.96 1.23 1.22
CA ALA A 55 7.08 1.31 0.05
C ALA A 55 7.87 1.72 -1.20
N LEU A 56 8.76 2.71 -1.09
CA LEU A 56 9.61 3.16 -2.19
C LEU A 56 10.53 2.03 -2.69
N SER A 57 11.19 1.32 -1.78
CA SER A 57 12.07 0.20 -2.13
C SER A 57 11.34 -0.88 -2.94
N ARG A 58 10.07 -1.18 -2.60
CA ARG A 58 9.25 -2.16 -3.33
C ARG A 58 8.86 -1.66 -4.73
N VAL A 59 8.61 -0.36 -4.88
CA VAL A 59 8.31 0.23 -6.20
C VAL A 59 9.53 0.20 -7.11
N GLU A 60 10.72 0.43 -6.56
CA GLU A 60 11.99 0.42 -7.30
C GLU A 60 12.47 -1.00 -7.66
N ALA A 61 12.12 -2.01 -6.85
CA ALA A 61 12.55 -3.39 -7.08
C ALA A 61 11.93 -4.07 -8.32
N GLY A 62 10.76 -3.60 -8.79
CA GLY A 62 10.04 -4.21 -9.93
C GLY A 62 9.17 -5.38 -9.51
#